data_AF-A0AAW0HP50-F1
#
_entry.id   AF-A0AAW0HP50-F1
#
_cell.length_a   1.000
_cell.length_b   1.000
_cell.length_c   1.000
_cell.angle_alpha   90.00
_cell.angle_beta   90.00
_cell.angle_gamma   90.00
#
_symmetry.space_group_name_H-M   'P 1'
#
loop_
_entity.id
_entity.type
_entity.pdbx_description
1 polymer ?
#
loop_
_entity_poly.entity_id
_entity_poly.type
_entity_poly.pdbx_seq_one_letter_code
_entity_poly.pdbx_strand_id
1 'polypeptide(L)'
;MAVSARRLLAALLAVAAAAASQAAEESEPGWDVAAPDLLYAEGTAAYARSDWPGVVLNMERALRSRATLRALRLRCRTRCAAELPWAPDLDLGPAPNLSQDLGAAALRDLRFFGALLRRAACLRRCLGPPAAHLLSEELDLEFNKRSPYNYLQVAYFKVRLARSPSARGVLGFSGSRTGTSPQGGKGPFG
;
A
#
# COMPACT_ATOMS: atom_id res chain seq x y z
N MET A 1 44.55 18.11 31.31
CA MET A 1 44.57 17.62 29.92
C MET A 1 43.91 16.25 29.74
N ALA A 2 44.27 15.21 30.51
CA ALA A 2 43.70 13.85 30.36
C ALA A 2 42.19 13.71 30.69
N VAL A 3 41.68 14.49 31.65
CA VAL A 3 40.26 14.46 32.05
C VAL A 3 39.36 15.07 30.97
N SER A 4 39.82 16.14 30.33
CA SER A 4 39.11 16.79 29.21
C SER A 4 39.04 15.88 27.99
N ALA A 5 40.13 15.15 27.69
CA ALA A 5 40.16 14.16 26.61
C ALA A 5 39.20 12.99 26.88
N ARG A 6 39.14 12.47 28.12
CA ARG A 6 38.19 11.40 28.50
C ARG A 6 36.72 11.84 28.40
N ARG A 7 36.42 13.10 28.77
CA ARG A 7 35.07 13.66 28.64
C ARG A 7 34.65 13.84 27.17
N LEU A 8 35.56 14.30 26.32
CA LEU A 8 35.30 14.43 24.88
C LEU A 8 35.08 13.07 24.22
N LEU A 9 35.88 12.05 24.59
CA LEU A 9 35.78 10.71 24.05
C LEU A 9 34.48 10.01 24.50
N ALA A 10 34.07 10.21 25.76
CA ALA A 10 32.78 9.74 26.26
C ALA A 10 31.58 10.44 25.57
N ALA A 11 31.68 11.75 25.30
CA ALA A 11 30.65 12.49 24.58
C ALA A 11 30.52 12.02 23.12
N LEU A 12 31.64 11.79 22.43
CA LEU A 12 31.64 11.25 21.06
C LEU A 12 31.07 9.84 20.98
N LEU A 13 31.40 8.98 21.95
CA LEU A 13 30.82 7.63 22.04
C LEU A 13 29.31 7.66 22.32
N ALA A 14 28.84 8.57 23.18
CA ALA A 14 27.42 8.74 23.45
C ALA A 14 26.64 9.26 22.22
N VAL A 15 27.22 10.20 21.47
CA VAL A 15 26.63 10.70 20.21
C VAL A 15 26.60 9.59 19.15
N ALA A 16 27.68 8.80 19.03
CA ALA A 16 27.72 7.66 18.12
C ALA A 16 26.70 6.58 18.48
N ALA A 17 26.51 6.29 19.78
CA ALA A 17 25.52 5.34 20.25
C ALA A 17 24.07 5.81 20.00
N ALA A 18 23.79 7.11 20.21
CA ALA A 18 22.48 7.70 19.94
C ALA A 18 22.15 7.76 18.43
N ALA A 19 23.15 7.96 17.58
CA ALA A 19 23.00 7.89 16.12
C ALA A 19 22.78 6.44 15.64
N ALA A 20 23.48 5.47 16.26
CA ALA A 20 23.32 4.04 15.96
C ALA A 20 21.93 3.51 16.38
N SER A 21 21.39 3.98 17.51
CA SER A 21 20.05 3.58 17.97
C SER A 21 18.94 4.11 17.06
N GLN A 22 19.12 5.29 16.45
CA GLN A 22 18.16 5.83 15.45
C GLN A 22 18.24 5.09 14.11
N ALA A 23 19.41 4.54 13.75
CA ALA A 23 19.57 3.71 12.55
C ALA A 23 19.06 2.27 12.72
N ALA A 24 18.97 1.78 13.96
CA ALA A 24 18.55 0.41 14.28
C ALA A 24 17.02 0.23 14.39
N GLU A 25 16.23 1.31 14.47
CA GLU A 25 14.75 1.26 14.52
C GLU A 25 14.10 1.37 13.12
N GLU A 26 14.80 1.03 12.05
CA GLU A 26 14.20 0.99 10.70
C GLU A 26 14.60 -0.24 9.90
N SER A 27 14.70 -1.38 10.58
CA SER A 27 14.52 -2.66 9.91
C SER A 27 13.19 -3.25 10.35
N GLU A 28 12.11 -2.53 10.10
CA GLU A 28 10.75 -3.04 10.27
C GLU A 28 10.48 -4.04 9.12
N PRO A 29 10.28 -5.34 9.39
CA PRO A 29 9.75 -6.25 8.39
C PRO A 29 8.23 -6.01 8.29
N GLY A 30 7.84 -4.80 7.88
CA GLY A 30 6.44 -4.40 7.71
C GLY A 30 5.81 -4.96 6.43
N TRP A 31 6.53 -5.81 5.70
CA TRP A 31 6.18 -6.28 4.35
C TRP A 31 5.47 -7.64 4.33
N ASP A 32 5.18 -8.24 5.49
CA ASP A 32 4.44 -9.52 5.58
C ASP A 32 2.93 -9.37 5.32
N VAL A 33 2.51 -8.22 4.79
CA VAL A 33 1.13 -8.02 4.33
C VAL A 33 1.03 -8.53 2.90
N ALA A 34 0.37 -9.68 2.73
CA ALA A 34 0.09 -10.22 1.40
C ALA A 34 -0.54 -9.16 0.47
N ALA A 35 -0.02 -9.06 -0.75
CA ALA A 35 -0.44 -8.05 -1.71
C ALA A 35 -1.96 -8.14 -1.97
N PRO A 36 -2.72 -7.02 -1.89
CA PRO A 36 -4.16 -7.05 -2.08
C PRO A 36 -4.57 -7.59 -3.46
N ASP A 37 -3.74 -7.38 -4.48
CA ASP A 37 -3.97 -7.88 -5.85
C ASP A 37 -4.02 -9.40 -5.91
N LEU A 38 -3.06 -10.06 -5.26
CA LEU A 38 -3.00 -11.52 -5.18
C LEU A 38 -4.22 -12.07 -4.42
N LEU A 39 -4.57 -11.45 -3.30
CA LEU A 39 -5.73 -11.86 -2.51
C LEU A 39 -7.04 -11.67 -3.27
N TYR A 40 -7.18 -10.59 -4.05
CA TYR A 40 -8.36 -10.39 -4.90
C TYR A 40 -8.43 -11.44 -6.01
N ALA A 41 -7.30 -11.73 -6.68
CA ALA A 41 -7.22 -12.75 -7.71
C ALA A 41 -7.53 -14.16 -7.18
N GLU A 42 -7.05 -14.51 -5.99
CA GLU A 42 -7.40 -15.75 -5.30
C GLU A 42 -8.88 -15.80 -4.94
N GLY A 43 -9.46 -14.66 -4.53
CA GLY A 43 -10.89 -14.53 -4.25
C GLY A 43 -11.77 -14.73 -5.48
N THR A 44 -11.42 -14.14 -6.62
CA THR A 44 -12.16 -14.34 -7.88
C THR A 44 -11.99 -15.74 -8.44
N ALA A 45 -10.80 -16.34 -8.30
CA ALA A 45 -10.57 -17.74 -8.64
C ALA A 45 -11.39 -18.71 -7.76
N ALA A 46 -11.49 -18.44 -6.45
CA ALA A 46 -12.38 -19.19 -5.56
C ALA A 46 -13.84 -19.05 -5.96
N TYR A 47 -14.26 -17.84 -6.39
CA TYR A 47 -15.62 -17.60 -6.88
C TYR A 47 -15.92 -18.41 -8.13
N ALA A 48 -14.99 -18.47 -9.09
CA ALA A 48 -15.13 -19.27 -10.30
C ALA A 48 -15.28 -20.77 -9.99
N ARG A 49 -14.64 -21.26 -8.92
CA ARG A 49 -14.77 -22.65 -8.44
C ARG A 49 -15.96 -22.88 -7.50
N SER A 50 -16.80 -21.87 -7.24
CA SER A 50 -17.88 -21.91 -6.24
C SER A 50 -17.40 -22.27 -4.82
N ASP A 51 -16.13 -21.99 -4.50
CA ASP A 51 -15.56 -22.16 -3.16
C ASP A 51 -15.92 -20.94 -2.30
N TRP A 52 -17.15 -20.93 -1.79
CA TRP A 52 -17.69 -19.79 -1.03
C TRP A 52 -16.87 -19.45 0.23
N PRO A 53 -16.39 -20.41 1.04
CA PRO A 53 -15.48 -20.11 2.14
C PRO A 53 -14.17 -19.47 1.68
N GLY A 54 -13.58 -19.95 0.58
CA GLY A 54 -12.40 -19.36 -0.04
C GLY A 54 -12.62 -17.92 -0.51
N VAL A 55 -13.80 -17.62 -1.11
CA VAL A 55 -14.18 -16.25 -1.49
C VAL A 55 -14.21 -15.34 -0.27
N VAL A 56 -14.89 -15.75 0.81
CA VAL A 56 -14.97 -14.94 2.04
C VAL A 56 -13.59 -14.66 2.60
N LEU A 57 -12.76 -15.70 2.75
CA LEU A 57 -11.42 -15.59 3.31
C LEU A 57 -10.56 -14.60 2.51
N ASN A 58 -10.50 -14.78 1.19
CA ASN A 58 -9.61 -14.00 0.33
C ASN A 58 -10.11 -12.57 0.12
N MET A 59 -11.41 -12.37 -0.10
CA MET A 59 -11.98 -11.03 -0.27
C MET A 59 -11.86 -10.17 0.99
N GLU A 60 -12.09 -10.75 2.18
CA GLU A 60 -11.88 -10.02 3.43
C GLU A 60 -10.40 -9.68 3.68
N ARG A 61 -9.49 -10.63 3.40
CA ARG A 61 -8.04 -10.39 3.49
C ARG A 61 -7.62 -9.30 2.52
N ALA A 62 -8.14 -9.30 1.29
CA ALA A 62 -7.85 -8.27 0.29
C ALA A 62 -8.27 -6.88 0.77
N LEU A 63 -9.48 -6.75 1.35
CA LEU A 63 -9.98 -5.50 1.93
C LEU A 63 -9.11 -5.01 3.10
N ARG A 64 -8.74 -5.90 4.03
CA ARG A 64 -7.85 -5.56 5.15
C ARG A 64 -6.47 -5.16 4.67
N SER A 65 -5.88 -5.92 3.75
CA SER A 65 -4.59 -5.63 3.15
C SER A 65 -4.58 -4.24 2.49
N ARG A 66 -5.57 -3.93 1.65
CA ARG A 66 -5.69 -2.61 1.02
C ARG A 66 -5.80 -1.47 2.04
N ALA A 67 -6.56 -1.66 3.12
CA ALA A 67 -6.68 -0.67 4.18
C ALA A 67 -5.34 -0.44 4.89
N THR A 68 -4.60 -1.50 5.20
CA THR A 68 -3.26 -1.40 5.81
C THR A 68 -2.25 -0.71 4.89
N LEU A 69 -2.23 -1.03 3.58
CA LEU A 69 -1.38 -0.34 2.61
C LEU A 69 -1.72 1.15 2.49
N ARG A 70 -3.01 1.51 2.51
CA ARG A 70 -3.43 2.91 2.50
C ARG A 70 -2.95 3.64 3.76
N ALA A 71 -3.09 3.03 4.93
CA ALA A 71 -2.61 3.59 6.19
C ALA A 71 -1.08 3.78 6.19
N LEU A 72 -0.33 2.78 5.71
CA LEU A 72 1.11 2.85 5.57
C LEU A 72 1.54 3.98 4.62
N ARG A 73 0.92 4.09 3.44
CA ARG A 73 1.17 5.19 2.49
C ARG A 73 0.94 6.56 3.11
N LEU A 74 -0.12 6.72 3.90
CA LEU A 74 -0.41 7.98 4.59
C LEU A 74 0.63 8.27 5.67
N ARG A 75 0.96 7.29 6.52
CA ARG A 75 2.00 7.41 7.56
C ARG A 75 3.37 7.78 6.97
N CYS A 76 3.77 7.13 5.89
CA CYS A 76 5.02 7.45 5.20
C CYS A 76 4.99 8.87 4.60
N ARG A 77 3.87 9.26 3.99
CA ARG A 77 3.73 10.60 3.42
C ARG A 77 3.81 11.70 4.48
N THR A 78 3.17 11.52 5.62
CA THR A 78 3.19 12.50 6.72
C THR A 78 4.57 12.55 7.36
N ARG A 79 5.19 11.40 7.64
CA ARG A 79 6.53 11.32 8.20
C ARG A 79 7.59 11.97 7.31
N CYS A 80 7.64 11.60 6.03
CA CYS A 80 8.59 12.20 5.09
C CYS A 80 8.32 13.70 4.85
N ALA A 81 7.08 14.18 5.03
CA ALA A 81 6.78 15.61 5.00
C ALA A 81 7.39 16.35 6.19
N ALA A 82 7.35 15.74 7.38
CA ALA A 82 7.85 16.31 8.61
C ALA A 82 9.39 16.32 8.66
N GLU A 83 10.03 15.23 8.21
CA GLU A 83 11.49 15.12 8.15
C GLU A 83 12.11 15.97 7.04
N LEU A 84 11.43 16.09 5.90
CA LEU A 84 11.85 16.91 4.77
C LEU A 84 10.76 17.91 4.39
N PRO A 85 10.61 18.99 5.18
CA PRO A 85 9.80 20.13 4.76
C PRO A 85 10.28 20.61 3.39
N TRP A 86 9.33 20.99 2.54
CA TRP A 86 9.67 21.84 1.42
C TRP A 86 10.34 23.07 2.02
N ALA A 87 11.51 23.45 1.50
CA ALA A 87 12.25 24.57 2.06
C ALA A 87 11.26 25.75 2.22
N PRO A 88 11.08 26.29 3.45
CA PRO A 88 10.33 27.52 3.60
C PRO A 88 11.02 28.55 2.73
N ASP A 89 10.19 29.39 2.14
CA ASP A 89 10.56 30.33 1.10
C ASP A 89 11.93 30.94 1.36
N LEU A 90 12.74 30.85 0.31
CA LEU A 90 13.79 31.78 -0.04
C LEU A 90 13.73 33.03 0.85
N ASP A 91 14.71 33.21 1.73
CA ASP A 91 15.11 34.56 2.14
C ASP A 91 15.51 35.28 0.86
N LEU A 92 14.50 35.78 0.14
CA LEU A 92 14.64 36.68 -0.98
C LEU A 92 15.03 38.00 -0.31
N GLY A 93 16.32 38.14 -0.06
CA GLY A 93 16.94 39.45 -0.05
C GLY A 93 16.49 40.24 -1.29
N PRO A 94 16.62 41.58 -1.25
CA PRO A 94 15.99 42.48 -2.22
C PRO A 94 16.23 42.03 -3.67
N ALA A 95 15.19 42.16 -4.49
CA ALA A 95 15.06 41.61 -5.84
C ALA A 95 16.36 41.69 -6.67
N PRO A 96 16.79 40.60 -7.35
CA PRO A 96 17.99 40.64 -8.17
C PRO A 96 17.75 41.40 -9.48
N ASN A 97 18.86 41.79 -10.10
CA ASN A 97 18.89 42.39 -11.43
C ASN A 97 18.79 41.30 -12.52
N LEU A 98 18.25 41.70 -13.68
CA LEU A 98 17.81 40.83 -14.79
C LEU A 98 18.89 39.90 -15.39
N SER A 99 20.18 40.11 -15.12
CA SER A 99 21.27 39.22 -15.56
C SER A 99 21.72 38.21 -14.49
N GLN A 100 21.50 38.50 -13.20
CA GLN A 100 21.65 37.53 -12.10
C GLN A 100 20.45 36.58 -11.99
N ASP A 101 19.33 36.93 -12.64
CA ASP A 101 18.03 36.25 -12.52
C ASP A 101 17.95 34.86 -13.17
N LEU A 102 18.60 34.63 -14.31
CA LEU A 102 18.60 33.31 -14.98
C LEU A 102 19.37 32.26 -14.15
N GLY A 103 20.55 32.63 -13.64
CA GLY A 103 21.35 31.76 -12.78
C GLY A 103 20.68 31.52 -11.43
N ALA A 104 20.08 32.56 -10.84
CA ALA A 104 19.32 32.44 -9.60
C ALA A 104 18.06 31.57 -9.77
N ALA A 105 17.37 31.67 -10.91
CA ALA A 105 16.22 30.81 -11.24
C ALA A 105 16.63 29.34 -11.35
N ALA A 106 17.68 29.04 -12.12
CA ALA A 106 18.19 27.67 -12.25
C ALA A 106 18.62 27.08 -10.90
N LEU A 107 19.26 27.88 -10.03
CA LEU A 107 19.63 27.46 -8.68
C LEU A 107 18.42 27.21 -7.77
N ARG A 108 17.34 27.99 -7.92
CA ARG A 108 16.06 27.74 -7.21
C ARG A 108 15.44 26.42 -7.66
N ASP A 109 15.39 26.17 -8.96
CA ASP A 109 14.87 24.92 -9.52
C ASP A 109 15.68 23.71 -9.05
N LEU A 110 17.01 23.79 -9.08
CA LEU A 110 17.91 22.74 -8.58
C LEU A 110 17.68 22.43 -7.10
N ARG A 111 17.46 23.46 -6.27
CA ARG A 111 17.14 23.27 -4.83
C ARG A 111 15.79 22.60 -4.63
N PHE A 112 14.78 23.01 -5.41
CA PHE A 112 13.45 22.40 -5.39
C PHE A 112 13.51 20.91 -5.80
N PHE A 113 14.11 20.60 -6.95
CA PHE A 113 14.26 19.22 -7.41
C PHE A 113 15.11 18.39 -6.46
N GLY A 114 16.14 18.98 -5.86
CA GLY A 114 16.91 18.33 -4.79
C GLY A 114 16.04 17.94 -3.59
N ALA A 115 15.16 18.84 -3.13
CA ALA A 115 14.20 18.53 -2.06
C ALA A 115 13.19 17.45 -2.47
N LEU A 116 12.65 17.54 -3.70
CA LEU A 116 11.74 16.55 -4.27
C LEU A 116 12.37 15.15 -4.30
N LEU A 117 13.61 15.03 -4.80
CA LEU A 117 14.32 13.76 -4.89
C LEU A 117 14.63 13.16 -3.51
N ARG A 118 15.01 13.99 -2.53
CA ARG A 118 15.20 13.51 -1.15
C ARG A 118 13.90 13.00 -0.53
N ARG A 119 12.78 13.70 -0.75
CA ARG A 119 11.47 13.25 -0.27
C ARG A 119 11.01 11.96 -0.97
N ALA A 120 11.27 11.84 -2.27
CA ALA A 120 11.02 10.60 -3.01
C ALA A 120 11.90 9.43 -2.48
N ALA A 121 13.16 9.70 -2.13
CA ALA A 121 14.03 8.69 -1.51
C ALA A 121 13.51 8.26 -0.13
N CYS A 122 13.02 9.18 0.70
CA CYS A 122 12.37 8.87 1.97
C CYS A 122 11.14 7.96 1.76
N LEU A 123 10.26 8.30 0.82
CA LEU A 123 9.08 7.49 0.51
C LEU A 123 9.46 6.08 0.06
N ARG A 124 10.47 5.92 -0.78
CA ARG A 124 10.95 4.59 -1.22
C ARG A 124 11.52 3.77 -0.07
N ARG A 125 12.24 4.39 0.87
CA ARG A 125 12.75 3.70 2.07
C ARG A 125 11.61 3.29 3.00
N CYS A 126 10.66 4.19 3.25
CA CYS A 126 9.52 3.94 4.14
C CYS A 126 8.49 2.96 3.58
N LEU A 127 8.33 2.88 2.26
CA LEU A 127 7.41 1.95 1.58
C LEU A 127 8.09 0.67 1.09
N GLY A 128 9.41 0.55 1.18
CA GLY A 128 10.12 -0.67 0.78
C GLY A 128 9.99 -0.99 -0.72
N PRO A 129 10.25 -2.25 -1.11
CA PRO A 129 10.22 -2.67 -2.50
C PRO A 129 8.80 -2.53 -3.10
N PRO A 130 8.66 -1.93 -4.31
CA PRO A 130 7.34 -1.65 -4.91
C PRO A 130 6.52 -2.92 -5.19
N ALA A 131 7.18 -4.05 -5.45
CA ALA A 131 6.52 -5.33 -5.72
C ALA A 131 5.57 -5.79 -4.60
N ALA A 132 5.77 -5.35 -3.36
CA ALA A 132 4.90 -5.70 -2.24
C ALA A 132 3.58 -4.89 -2.20
N HIS A 133 3.50 -3.76 -2.91
CA HIS A 133 2.47 -2.74 -2.67
C HIS A 133 1.87 -2.11 -3.92
N LEU A 134 2.16 -2.66 -5.10
CA LEU A 134 1.52 -2.22 -6.33
C LEU A 134 0.11 -2.82 -6.37
N LEU A 135 -0.86 -1.91 -6.39
CA LEU A 135 -2.21 -2.20 -6.87
C LEU A 135 -2.21 -1.76 -8.33
N SER A 136 -2.61 -2.63 -9.26
CA SER A 136 -2.91 -2.19 -10.62
C SER A 136 -4.00 -1.11 -10.61
N GLU A 137 -3.91 -0.12 -11.49
CA GLU A 137 -4.92 0.94 -11.61
C GLU A 137 -6.33 0.37 -11.87
N GLU A 138 -6.41 -0.65 -12.72
CA GLU A 138 -7.61 -1.45 -12.99
C GLU A 138 -8.23 -1.98 -11.69
N LEU A 139 -7.40 -2.53 -10.80
CA LEU A 139 -7.89 -3.14 -9.58
C LEU A 139 -8.27 -2.09 -8.53
N ASP A 140 -7.53 -0.98 -8.47
CA ASP A 140 -7.91 0.14 -7.63
C ASP A 140 -9.30 0.68 -7.99
N LEU A 141 -9.66 0.69 -9.28
CA LEU A 141 -11.03 1.00 -9.74
C LEU A 141 -12.04 -0.04 -9.25
N GLU A 142 -11.76 -1.34 -9.34
CA GLU A 142 -12.65 -2.39 -8.82
C GLU A 142 -12.93 -2.23 -7.32
N PHE A 143 -11.90 -1.96 -6.53
CA PHE A 143 -12.10 -1.69 -5.11
C PHE A 143 -12.86 -0.38 -4.86
N ASN A 144 -12.67 0.66 -5.68
CA ASN A 144 -13.40 1.92 -5.56
C ASN A 144 -14.88 1.76 -5.92
N LYS A 145 -15.19 0.90 -6.90
CA LYS A 145 -16.56 0.46 -7.25
C LYS A 145 -17.19 -0.47 -6.22
N ARG A 146 -16.47 -0.81 -5.14
CA ARG A 146 -16.92 -1.75 -4.09
C ARG A 146 -17.15 -3.18 -4.59
N SER A 147 -16.50 -3.57 -5.69
CA SER A 147 -16.58 -4.91 -6.31
C SER A 147 -16.37 -6.07 -5.32
N PRO A 148 -15.37 -6.05 -4.40
CA PRO A 148 -15.20 -7.13 -3.41
C PRO A 148 -16.43 -7.37 -2.52
N TYR A 149 -17.22 -6.33 -2.24
CA TYR A 149 -18.42 -6.47 -1.41
C TYR A 149 -19.53 -7.24 -2.14
N ASN A 150 -19.61 -7.13 -3.46
CA ASN A 150 -20.56 -7.89 -4.27
C ASN A 150 -20.26 -9.40 -4.18
N TYR A 151 -18.98 -9.78 -4.28
CA TYR A 151 -18.55 -11.17 -4.07
C TYR A 151 -18.89 -11.67 -2.66
N LEU A 152 -18.61 -10.85 -1.64
CA LEU A 152 -18.90 -11.20 -0.24
C LEU A 152 -20.40 -11.41 0.02
N GLN A 153 -21.28 -10.57 -0.57
CA GLN A 153 -22.73 -10.72 -0.40
C GLN A 153 -23.22 -12.10 -0.88
N VAL A 154 -22.81 -12.50 -2.08
CA VAL A 154 -23.16 -13.82 -2.64
C VAL A 154 -22.56 -14.92 -1.78
N ALA A 155 -21.27 -14.82 -1.44
CA ALA A 155 -20.57 -15.85 -0.70
C ALA A 155 -21.17 -16.07 0.70
N TYR A 156 -21.44 -15.02 1.47
CA TYR A 156 -22.07 -15.16 2.79
C TYR A 156 -23.47 -15.77 2.70
N PHE A 157 -24.25 -15.40 1.68
CA PHE A 157 -25.55 -16.02 1.44
C PHE A 157 -25.41 -17.53 1.20
N LYS A 158 -24.49 -17.94 0.31
CA LYS A 158 -24.24 -19.35 -0.02
C LYS A 158 -23.70 -20.16 1.15
N VAL A 159 -22.77 -19.60 1.93
CA VAL A 159 -22.22 -20.23 3.15
C VAL A 159 -23.32 -20.44 4.19
N ARG A 160 -24.18 -19.44 4.41
CA ARG A 160 -25.33 -19.56 5.31
C ARG A 160 -26.31 -20.64 4.86
N LEU A 161 -26.59 -20.69 3.55
CA LEU A 161 -27.49 -21.68 2.96
C LEU A 161 -26.98 -23.11 3.18
N ALA A 162 -25.69 -23.35 2.93
CA ALA A 162 -25.08 -24.67 3.12
C ALA A 162 -25.10 -25.14 4.59
N ARG A 163 -24.96 -24.20 5.53
CA ARG A 163 -24.96 -24.50 6.97
C ARG A 163 -26.36 -24.66 7.56
N SER A 164 -27.40 -24.14 6.91
CA SER A 164 -28.78 -24.23 7.38
C SER A 164 -29.42 -25.60 7.10
N PRO A 165 -29.88 -26.35 8.12
CA PRO A 165 -30.60 -27.61 7.92
C PRO A 165 -31.94 -27.43 7.20
N SER A 166 -32.63 -26.30 7.42
CA SER A 166 -33.97 -26.03 6.87
C SER A 166 -33.96 -25.66 5.38
N ALA A 167 -32.83 -25.20 4.85
CA ALA A 167 -32.73 -24.82 3.45
C ALA A 167 -32.37 -25.99 2.52
N ARG A 168 -31.84 -27.10 3.07
CA ARG A 168 -31.58 -28.34 2.32
C ARG A 168 -32.86 -29.01 1.79
N GLY A 169 -34.03 -28.70 2.36
CA GLY A 169 -35.33 -29.19 1.90
C GLY A 169 -35.99 -28.36 0.80
N VAL A 170 -35.49 -27.15 0.49
CA VAL A 170 -36.13 -26.22 -0.47
C VAL A 170 -35.60 -26.39 -1.89
N LEU A 171 -34.39 -26.95 -2.04
CA LEU A 171 -33.88 -27.36 -3.35
C LEU A 171 -34.11 -28.86 -3.50
N GLY A 172 -35.31 -29.20 -3.95
CA GLY A 172 -35.60 -30.50 -4.52
C GLY A 172 -34.53 -30.83 -5.55
N PHE A 173 -33.77 -31.89 -5.25
CA PHE A 173 -32.88 -32.58 -6.16
C PHE A 173 -33.73 -33.10 -7.33
N SER A 174 -33.86 -32.28 -8.37
CA SER A 174 -34.46 -32.65 -9.65
C SER A 174 -33.39 -32.53 -10.72
N GLY A 175 -33.04 -33.65 -11.33
CA GLY A 175 -32.45 -33.65 -12.67
C GLY A 175 -31.12 -34.38 -12.80
N SER A 176 -31.14 -35.71 -12.70
CA SER A 176 -30.36 -36.52 -13.63
C SER A 176 -30.80 -36.16 -15.06
N ARG A 177 -29.93 -35.51 -15.85
CA ARG A 177 -29.91 -35.71 -17.31
C ARG A 177 -28.58 -35.30 -17.93
N THR A 178 -27.94 -36.32 -18.48
CA THR A 178 -26.92 -36.31 -19.52
C THR A 178 -27.06 -35.19 -20.55
N GLY A 179 -25.95 -34.61 -21.01
CA GLY A 179 -25.86 -34.07 -22.37
C GLY A 179 -25.19 -32.71 -22.54
N THR A 180 -24.04 -32.75 -23.24
CA THR A 180 -23.55 -31.77 -24.23
C THR A 180 -23.05 -30.38 -23.79
N SER A 181 -21.75 -30.19 -24.04
CA SER A 181 -21.08 -28.88 -24.28
C SER A 181 -21.79 -28.09 -25.40
N PRO A 182 -21.73 -26.75 -25.40
CA PRO A 182 -20.69 -26.10 -26.22
C PRO A 182 -20.07 -24.84 -25.59
N GLN A 183 -19.01 -24.39 -26.26
CA GLN A 183 -18.18 -23.22 -25.99
C GLN A 183 -18.92 -21.87 -26.06
N GLY A 184 -18.33 -20.87 -25.37
CA GLY A 184 -18.24 -19.49 -25.89
C GLY A 184 -19.17 -18.45 -25.25
N GLY A 185 -18.57 -17.34 -24.79
CA GLY A 185 -19.30 -16.07 -24.68
C GLY A 185 -19.00 -15.21 -23.45
N LYS A 186 -18.06 -14.27 -23.64
CA LYS A 186 -18.04 -12.88 -23.12
C LYS A 186 -18.91 -12.57 -21.89
N GLY A 187 -18.25 -12.22 -20.77
CA GLY A 187 -18.86 -11.36 -19.75
C GLY A 187 -18.46 -9.91 -19.98
N PRO A 188 -19.41 -8.98 -20.21
CA PRO A 188 -19.19 -7.56 -19.99
C PRO A 188 -19.72 -7.20 -18.60
N PHE A 189 -18.89 -6.60 -17.75
CA PHE A 189 -19.41 -5.80 -16.64
C PHE A 189 -19.22 -4.34 -17.03
N GLY A 190 -20.35 -3.72 -17.40
CA GLY A 190 -20.51 -2.27 -17.37
C GLY A 190 -20.66 -1.76 -15.94
#